data_AF-A0A8J4WC08-F1
#
_entry.id   AF-A0A8J4WC08-F1
#
_cell.length_a   1.000
_cell.length_b   1.000
_cell.length_c   1.000
_cell.angle_alpha   90.00
_cell.angle_beta   90.00
_cell.angle_gamma   90.00
#
_symmetry.space_group_name_H-M   'P 1'
#
loop_
_entity.id
_entity.type
_entity.pdbx_description
1 polymer ?
#
loop_
_entity_poly.entity_id
_entity_poly.type
_entity_poly.pdbx_seq_one_letter_code
_entity_poly.pdbx_strand_id
1 'polypeptide(L)'
;MLPAPSQIAAQFFRLMVNGELLKHLGISFYRAGMGFLLGSAAGLMLGLSTGLGKLAERTLDPSLQMLRMIPLLSLIPLFILWFGVGEFSKILMISLGAFFPVYVNTFLGIRNVDMKLIEVSRIYQYSRWQLLGKLIIPAALPNILLGVRLSLGVAWLVLVVAEMMGTCAGVGYMIQDARAYSQTDIVFVGILVFAVVGKLSDSAVRLLEKRWLRWQDTFKG
;
A
#
# COMPACT_ATOMS: atom_id res chain seq x y z
N MET A 1 -26.01 -3.10 20.63
CA MET A 1 -26.68 -4.39 20.38
C MET A 1 -26.11 -4.98 19.10
N LEU A 2 -25.83 -6.28 19.04
CA LEU A 2 -25.33 -6.93 17.82
C LEU A 2 -26.51 -7.18 16.87
N PRO A 3 -26.51 -6.64 15.63
CA PRO A 3 -27.60 -6.87 14.68
C PRO A 3 -27.61 -8.34 14.23
N ALA A 4 -28.80 -8.85 13.89
CA ALA A 4 -28.91 -10.20 13.37
C ALA A 4 -28.22 -10.29 11.98
N PRO A 5 -27.55 -11.42 11.63
CA PRO A 5 -26.90 -11.57 10.33
C PRO A 5 -27.84 -11.32 9.13
N SER A 6 -29.13 -11.64 9.27
CA SER A 6 -30.15 -11.36 8.26
C SER A 6 -30.39 -9.86 8.03
N GLN A 7 -30.31 -9.04 9.08
CA GLN A 7 -30.44 -7.58 8.99
C GLN A 7 -29.23 -6.96 8.30
N ILE A 8 -28.03 -7.46 8.59
CA ILE A 8 -26.80 -7.04 7.91
C ILE A 8 -26.91 -7.35 6.41
N ALA A 9 -27.35 -8.56 6.05
CA ALA A 9 -27.54 -8.95 4.65
C ALA A 9 -28.59 -8.09 3.95
N ALA A 10 -29.75 -7.87 4.57
CA ALA A 10 -30.81 -7.03 4.01
C ALA A 10 -30.33 -5.58 3.77
N GLN A 11 -29.57 -5.02 4.71
CA GLN A 11 -29.02 -3.67 4.56
C GLN A 11 -27.92 -3.60 3.51
N PHE A 12 -27.06 -4.62 3.39
CA PHE A 12 -26.11 -4.70 2.31
C PHE A 12 -26.82 -4.66 0.94
N PHE A 13 -27.88 -5.48 0.75
CA PHE A 13 -28.66 -5.46 -0.49
C PHE A 13 -29.33 -4.10 -0.73
N ARG A 14 -29.88 -3.47 0.31
CA ARG A 14 -30.48 -2.14 0.20
C ARG A 14 -29.47 -1.08 -0.25
N LEU A 15 -28.30 -1.04 0.38
CA LEU A 15 -27.23 -0.10 0.05
C LEU A 15 -26.63 -0.36 -1.34
N MET A 16 -26.58 -1.63 -1.76
CA MET A 16 -26.21 -2.04 -3.12
C MET A 16 -27.21 -1.53 -4.16
N VAL A 17 -28.51 -1.80 -3.96
CA VAL A 17 -29.59 -1.42 -4.91
C VAL A 17 -29.73 0.10 -5.01
N ASN A 18 -29.57 0.81 -3.89
CA ASN A 18 -29.61 2.28 -3.87
C ASN A 18 -28.35 2.92 -4.49
N GLY A 19 -27.32 2.13 -4.80
CA GLY A 19 -26.06 2.59 -5.41
C GLY A 19 -25.14 3.39 -4.49
N GLU A 20 -25.54 3.64 -3.26
CA GLU A 20 -24.78 4.39 -2.26
C GLU A 20 -23.48 3.65 -1.88
N LEU A 21 -23.57 2.33 -1.70
CA LEU A 21 -22.39 1.51 -1.42
C LEU A 21 -21.37 1.57 -2.56
N LEU A 22 -21.84 1.48 -3.81
CA LEU A 22 -20.98 1.52 -4.98
C LEU A 22 -20.30 2.89 -5.16
N LYS A 23 -21.01 3.98 -4.86
CA LYS A 23 -20.43 5.34 -4.88
C LYS A 23 -19.31 5.48 -3.84
N HIS A 24 -19.57 5.08 -2.59
CA HIS A 24 -18.57 5.14 -1.53
C HIS A 24 -17.38 4.22 -1.82
N LEU A 25 -17.62 3.00 -2.28
CA LEU A 25 -16.57 2.08 -2.70
C LEU A 25 -15.73 2.64 -3.84
N GLY A 26 -16.35 3.19 -4.88
CA GLY A 26 -15.63 3.76 -6.03
C GLY A 26 -14.68 4.88 -5.62
N ILE A 27 -15.12 5.75 -4.72
CA ILE A 27 -14.29 6.84 -4.18
C ILE A 27 -13.13 6.27 -3.34
N SER A 28 -13.40 5.30 -2.46
CA SER A 28 -12.35 4.64 -1.68
C SER A 28 -11.32 3.93 -2.57
N PHE A 29 -11.77 3.23 -3.62
CA PHE A 29 -10.88 2.60 -4.59
C PHE A 29 -10.04 3.62 -5.36
N TYR A 30 -10.62 4.74 -5.78
CA TYR A 30 -9.89 5.81 -6.45
C TYR A 30 -8.78 6.37 -5.55
N ARG A 31 -9.10 6.70 -4.30
CA ARG A 31 -8.12 7.20 -3.31
C ARG A 31 -7.04 6.17 -3.01
N ALA A 32 -7.42 4.91 -2.80
CA ALA A 32 -6.49 3.81 -2.58
C ALA A 32 -5.53 3.69 -3.76
N GLY A 33 -6.07 3.62 -4.98
CA GLY A 33 -5.31 3.42 -6.21
C GLY A 33 -4.35 4.57 -6.47
N MET A 34 -4.83 5.81 -6.43
CA MET A 34 -3.99 6.99 -6.67
C MET A 34 -2.91 7.15 -5.60
N GLY A 35 -3.27 7.02 -4.32
CA GLY A 35 -2.31 7.09 -3.22
C GLY A 35 -1.26 6.00 -3.33
N PHE A 36 -1.69 4.76 -3.56
CA PHE A 36 -0.79 3.63 -3.73
C PHE A 36 0.15 3.81 -4.92
N LEU A 37 -0.35 4.23 -6.09
CA LEU A 37 0.47 4.43 -7.28
C LEU A 37 1.54 5.51 -7.05
N LEU A 38 1.16 6.65 -6.48
CA LEU A 38 2.10 7.73 -6.17
C LEU A 38 3.15 7.30 -5.15
N GLY A 39 2.71 6.66 -4.05
CA GLY A 39 3.58 6.24 -2.97
C GLY A 39 4.53 5.13 -3.38
N SER A 40 4.02 4.11 -4.06
CA SER A 40 4.82 3.00 -4.56
C SER A 40 5.80 3.43 -5.65
N ALA A 41 5.40 4.31 -6.57
CA ALA A 41 6.31 4.85 -7.58
C ALA A 41 7.45 5.65 -6.94
N ALA A 42 7.13 6.56 -6.01
CA ALA A 42 8.14 7.33 -5.28
C ALA A 42 9.05 6.43 -4.43
N GLY A 43 8.47 5.45 -3.75
CA GLY A 43 9.20 4.47 -2.92
C GLY A 43 10.13 3.61 -3.75
N LEU A 44 9.69 3.16 -4.93
CA LEU A 44 10.49 2.39 -5.88
C LEU A 44 11.64 3.25 -6.42
N MET A 45 11.36 4.48 -6.87
CA MET A 45 12.39 5.37 -7.41
C MET A 45 13.47 5.69 -6.36
N LEU A 46 13.05 6.06 -5.15
CA LEU A 46 13.99 6.32 -4.06
C LEU A 46 14.72 5.06 -3.60
N GLY A 47 14.03 3.92 -3.49
CA GLY A 47 14.64 2.64 -3.08
C GLY A 47 15.65 2.13 -4.10
N LEU A 48 15.39 2.29 -5.40
CA LEU A 48 16.35 1.97 -6.46
C LEU A 48 17.56 2.91 -6.40
N SER A 49 17.35 4.22 -6.25
CA SER A 49 18.45 5.20 -6.21
C SER A 49 19.36 5.05 -4.98
N THR A 50 18.80 4.83 -3.79
CA THR A 50 19.58 4.57 -2.56
C THR A 50 20.16 3.16 -2.54
N GLY A 51 19.45 2.19 -3.12
CA GLY A 51 19.93 0.82 -3.28
C GLY A 51 21.15 0.72 -4.20
N LEU A 52 21.21 1.50 -5.28
CA LEU A 52 22.31 1.45 -6.25
C LEU A 52 23.43 2.46 -5.97
N GLY A 53 23.10 3.61 -5.38
CA GLY A 53 24.03 4.71 -5.17
C GLY A 53 24.53 4.81 -3.73
N LYS A 54 25.85 4.65 -3.52
CA LYS A 54 26.48 4.85 -2.20
C LYS A 54 26.32 6.27 -1.63
N LEU A 55 26.26 7.29 -2.50
CA LEU A 55 26.06 8.67 -2.08
C LEU A 55 24.62 8.89 -1.60
N ALA A 56 23.64 8.48 -2.41
CA ALA A 56 22.22 8.56 -2.08
C ALA A 56 21.88 7.76 -0.82
N GLU A 57 22.47 6.57 -0.64
CA GLU A 57 22.38 5.80 0.60
C GLU A 57 22.85 6.61 1.81
N ARG A 58 24.04 7.22 1.75
CA ARG A 58 24.59 7.97 2.90
C ARG A 58 23.84 9.25 3.23
N THR A 59 23.23 9.91 2.25
CA THR A 59 22.57 11.21 2.44
C THR A 59 21.07 11.10 2.65
N LEU A 60 20.38 10.21 1.93
CA LEU A 60 18.92 10.10 1.95
C LEU A 60 18.44 9.02 2.93
N ASP A 61 19.10 7.86 3.01
CA ASP A 61 18.59 6.75 3.82
C ASP A 61 18.44 7.13 5.31
N PRO A 62 19.42 7.75 6.00
CA PRO A 62 19.24 8.15 7.40
C PRO A 62 18.01 9.04 7.64
N SER A 63 17.79 10.00 6.75
CA SER A 63 16.65 10.92 6.80
C SER A 63 15.32 10.19 6.60
N LEU A 64 15.26 9.25 5.65
CA LEU A 64 14.07 8.46 5.37
C LEU A 64 13.77 7.46 6.51
N GLN A 65 14.79 6.84 7.09
CA GLN A 65 14.65 5.95 8.25
C GLN A 65 14.13 6.72 9.47
N MET A 66 14.62 7.93 9.70
CA MET A 66 14.11 8.81 10.76
C MET A 66 12.63 9.17 10.51
N LEU A 67 12.27 9.56 9.29
CA LEU A 67 10.89 9.90 8.94
C LEU A 67 9.95 8.69 9.12
N ARG A 68 10.43 7.47 8.85
CA ARG A 68 9.68 6.22 9.04
C ARG A 68 9.34 5.95 10.51
N MET A 69 10.15 6.42 11.46
CA MET A 69 9.86 6.24 12.89
C MET A 69 8.68 7.09 13.36
N ILE A 70 8.31 8.11 12.60
CA ILE A 70 7.14 8.94 12.92
C ILE A 70 5.87 8.13 12.62
N PRO A 71 4.99 7.92 13.61
CA PRO A 71 3.73 7.24 13.37
C PRO A 71 2.89 8.03 12.36
N LEU A 72 2.64 7.43 11.18
CA LEU A 72 1.87 8.04 10.10
C LEU A 72 0.48 8.53 10.55
N LEU A 73 -0.13 7.82 11.50
CA LEU A 73 -1.42 8.17 12.08
C LEU A 73 -1.39 9.50 12.86
N SER A 74 -0.23 9.88 13.42
CA SER A 74 -0.08 11.16 14.12
C SER A 74 0.10 12.34 13.17
N LEU A 75 0.45 12.07 11.90
CA LEU A 75 0.60 13.12 10.88
C LEU A 75 -0.76 13.57 10.31
N ILE A 76 -1.83 12.80 10.51
CA ILE A 76 -3.15 13.08 9.93
C ILE A 76 -3.63 14.51 10.21
N PRO A 77 -3.65 15.00 11.47
CA PRO A 77 -4.11 16.35 11.74
C PRO A 77 -3.23 17.41 11.08
N LEU A 78 -1.93 17.16 10.94
CA LEU A 78 -0.97 18.07 10.31
C LEU A 78 -1.22 18.18 8.80
N PHE A 79 -1.49 17.06 8.13
CA PHE A 79 -1.87 17.05 6.72
C PHE A 79 -3.17 17.81 6.48
N ILE A 80 -4.16 17.63 7.37
CA ILE A 80 -5.42 18.38 7.30
C ILE A 80 -5.17 19.88 7.54
N LEU A 81 -4.31 20.25 8.48
CA LEU A 81 -3.99 21.64 8.76
C LEU A 81 -3.28 22.32 7.58
N TRP A 82 -2.33 21.64 6.94
CA TRP A 82 -1.53 22.20 5.85
C TRP A 82 -2.26 22.24 4.50
N PHE A 83 -2.93 21.14 4.16
CA PHE A 83 -3.52 20.95 2.83
C PHE A 83 -5.05 21.07 2.85
N GLY A 84 -5.64 21.28 4.02
CA GLY A 84 -7.07 21.32 4.21
C GLY A 84 -7.75 19.96 4.18
N VAL A 85 -9.06 20.01 4.40
CA VAL A 85 -9.96 18.88 4.30
C VAL A 85 -10.29 18.66 2.82
N GLY A 86 -9.57 17.76 2.15
CA GLY A 86 -9.70 17.57 0.71
C GLY A 86 -9.30 16.18 0.23
N GLU A 87 -9.41 15.93 -1.07
CA GLU A 87 -8.97 14.67 -1.69
C GLU A 87 -7.44 14.57 -1.71
N PHE A 88 -6.77 15.69 -1.95
CA PHE A 88 -5.32 15.76 -2.05
C PHE A 88 -4.61 15.30 -0.77
N SER A 89 -5.04 15.80 0.40
CA SER A 89 -4.45 15.42 1.69
C SER A 89 -4.57 13.92 1.96
N LYS A 90 -5.72 13.32 1.63
CA LYS A 90 -5.98 11.88 1.79
C LYS A 90 -5.10 11.04 0.87
N ILE A 91 -5.02 11.41 -0.41
CA ILE A 91 -4.17 10.72 -1.39
C ILE A 91 -2.70 10.78 -0.94
N LEU A 92 -2.23 11.93 -0.45
CA LEU A 92 -0.87 12.06 0.07
C LEU A 92 -0.60 11.19 1.29
N MET A 93 -1.55 11.13 2.23
CA MET A 93 -1.42 10.28 3.41
C MET A 93 -1.32 8.80 3.04
N ILE A 94 -2.18 8.33 2.13
CA ILE A 94 -2.15 6.95 1.62
C ILE A 94 -0.84 6.69 0.88
N SER A 95 -0.39 7.65 0.08
CA SER A 95 0.90 7.61 -0.62
C SER A 95 2.06 7.47 0.35
N LEU A 96 2.07 8.22 1.46
CA LEU A 96 3.11 8.12 2.48
C LEU A 96 3.09 6.75 3.18
N GLY A 97 1.90 6.18 3.42
CA GLY A 97 1.74 4.82 3.92
C GLY A 97 2.26 3.75 2.96
N ALA A 98 2.02 3.91 1.67
CA ALA A 98 2.51 2.99 0.65
C ALA A 98 4.02 3.14 0.37
N PHE A 99 4.55 4.34 0.56
CA PHE A 99 5.93 4.71 0.24
C PHE A 99 6.96 3.87 1.01
N PHE A 100 6.86 3.83 2.35
CA PHE A 100 7.92 3.24 3.17
C PHE A 100 8.11 1.73 2.97
N PRO A 101 7.06 0.89 2.92
CA PRO A 101 7.25 -0.54 2.67
C PRO A 101 7.89 -0.82 1.30
N VAL A 102 7.52 -0.06 0.25
CA VAL A 102 8.14 -0.21 -1.08
C VAL A 102 9.59 0.25 -1.05
N TYR A 103 9.88 1.42 -0.47
CA TYR A 103 11.23 1.95 -0.33
C TYR A 103 12.16 0.96 0.37
N VAL A 104 11.78 0.52 1.58
CA VAL A 104 12.62 -0.33 2.43
C VAL A 104 12.89 -1.68 1.76
N ASN A 105 11.85 -2.32 1.22
CA ASN A 105 12.02 -3.64 0.61
C ASN A 105 12.75 -3.58 -0.73
N THR A 106 12.61 -2.48 -1.49
CA THR A 106 13.41 -2.25 -2.70
C THR A 106 14.88 -2.07 -2.34
N PHE A 107 15.18 -1.23 -1.34
CA PHE A 107 16.53 -1.00 -0.85
C PHE A 107 17.18 -2.29 -0.36
N LEU A 108 16.49 -3.03 0.53
CA LEU A 108 16.98 -4.31 1.06
C LEU A 108 17.11 -5.35 -0.06
N GLY A 109 16.19 -5.38 -1.02
CA GLY A 109 16.23 -6.27 -2.16
C GLY A 109 17.49 -6.10 -3.01
N ILE A 110 17.93 -4.87 -3.21
CA ILE A 110 19.17 -4.57 -3.94
C ILE A 110 20.40 -4.88 -3.08
N ARG A 111 20.39 -4.54 -1.80
CA ARG A 111 21.57 -4.68 -0.93
C ARG A 111 21.84 -6.11 -0.49
N ASN A 112 20.82 -6.95 -0.45
CA ASN A 112 20.94 -8.37 -0.10
C ASN A 112 21.21 -9.29 -1.29
N VAL A 113 21.53 -8.75 -2.47
CA VAL A 113 21.95 -9.58 -3.62
C VAL A 113 23.24 -10.32 -3.25
N ASP A 114 23.26 -11.64 -3.46
CA ASP A 114 24.39 -12.50 -3.11
C ASP A 114 25.68 -12.01 -3.78
N MET A 115 26.72 -11.83 -2.96
CA MET A 115 28.05 -11.45 -3.41
C MET A 115 28.60 -12.40 -4.48
N LYS A 116 28.27 -13.70 -4.40
CA LYS A 116 28.68 -14.71 -5.40
C LYS A 116 28.14 -14.40 -6.79
N LEU A 117 26.88 -13.95 -6.87
CA LEU A 117 26.27 -13.56 -8.14
C LEU A 117 26.97 -12.32 -8.75
N ILE A 118 27.39 -11.40 -7.89
CA ILE A 118 28.15 -10.22 -8.29
C ILE A 118 29.55 -10.63 -8.78
N GLU A 119 30.23 -11.55 -8.10
CA GLU A 119 31.54 -12.08 -8.53
C GLU A 119 31.46 -12.77 -9.89
N VAL A 120 30.45 -13.63 -10.10
CA VAL A 120 30.20 -14.26 -11.40
C VAL A 120 29.99 -13.21 -12.49
N SER A 121 29.20 -12.16 -12.23
CA SER A 121 29.00 -11.09 -13.21
C SER A 121 30.27 -10.32 -13.57
N ARG A 122 31.25 -10.23 -12.66
CA ARG A 122 32.56 -9.65 -12.94
C ARG A 122 33.41 -10.56 -13.83
N ILE A 123 33.34 -11.88 -13.65
CA ILE A 123 34.02 -12.85 -14.51
C ILE A 123 33.48 -12.75 -15.95
N TYR A 124 32.17 -12.62 -16.10
CA TYR A 124 31.51 -12.40 -17.40
C TYR A 124 31.65 -10.95 -17.94
N GLN A 125 32.41 -10.08 -17.26
CA GLN A 125 32.67 -8.69 -17.64
C GLN A 125 31.40 -7.87 -17.96
N TYR A 126 30.34 -8.06 -17.19
CA TYR A 126 29.09 -7.32 -17.41
C TYR A 126 29.32 -5.81 -17.27
N SER A 127 28.79 -5.05 -18.23
CA SER A 127 28.70 -3.59 -18.12
C SER A 127 27.75 -3.18 -17.00
N ARG A 128 27.83 -1.93 -16.52
CA ARG A 128 26.95 -1.43 -15.43
C ARG A 128 25.46 -1.64 -15.74
N TRP A 129 25.05 -1.43 -16.99
CA TRP A 129 23.67 -1.63 -17.42
C TRP A 129 23.28 -3.11 -17.50
N GLN A 130 24.20 -3.98 -17.89
CA GLN A 130 23.98 -5.43 -17.88
C GLN A 130 23.88 -5.96 -16.46
N LEU A 131 24.73 -5.48 -15.55
CA LEU A 131 24.67 -5.82 -14.12
C LEU A 131 23.32 -5.42 -13.52
N LEU A 132 22.85 -4.20 -13.81
CA LEU A 132 21.55 -3.71 -13.33
C LEU A 132 20.39 -4.55 -13.87
N GLY A 133 20.29 -4.68 -15.19
CA GLY A 133 19.14 -5.30 -15.85
C GLY A 133 19.11 -6.83 -15.75
N LYS A 134 20.28 -7.49 -15.74
CA LYS A 134 20.36 -8.97 -15.77
C LYS A 134 20.61 -9.60 -14.41
N LEU A 135 21.10 -8.85 -13.42
CA LEU A 135 21.40 -9.39 -12.10
C LEU A 135 20.63 -8.69 -10.99
N ILE A 136 20.87 -7.38 -10.80
CA ILE A 136 20.38 -6.68 -9.61
C ILE A 136 18.85 -6.58 -9.61
N ILE A 137 18.24 -6.10 -10.70
CA ILE A 137 16.78 -5.93 -10.77
C ILE A 137 16.07 -7.30 -10.65
N PRO A 138 16.45 -8.35 -11.40
CA PRO A 138 15.83 -9.67 -11.24
C PRO A 138 16.00 -10.28 -9.85
N ALA A 139 17.17 -10.10 -9.22
CA ALA A 139 17.42 -10.62 -7.87
C ALA A 139 16.67 -9.84 -6.78
N ALA A 140 16.47 -8.53 -6.96
CA ALA A 140 15.73 -7.68 -6.03
C ALA A 140 14.20 -7.78 -6.21
N LEU A 141 13.73 -8.24 -7.37
CA LEU A 141 12.31 -8.27 -7.72
C LEU A 141 11.40 -9.00 -6.71
N PRO A 142 11.78 -10.14 -6.11
CA PRO A 142 10.97 -10.79 -5.07
C PRO A 142 10.74 -9.88 -3.86
N ASN A 143 11.79 -9.18 -3.41
CA ASN A 143 11.69 -8.24 -2.29
C ASN A 143 10.89 -6.99 -2.69
N ILE A 144 11.06 -6.47 -3.90
CA ILE A 144 10.24 -5.35 -4.41
C ILE A 144 8.76 -5.74 -4.38
N LEU A 145 8.40 -6.93 -4.86
CA LEU A 145 7.02 -7.44 -4.84
C LEU A 145 6.49 -7.62 -3.42
N LEU A 146 7.32 -8.10 -2.50
CA LEU A 146 6.97 -8.15 -1.07
C LEU A 146 6.69 -6.75 -0.53
N GLY A 147 7.51 -5.75 -0.88
CA GLY A 147 7.31 -4.35 -0.52
C GLY A 147 6.00 -3.79 -1.04
N VAL A 148 5.68 -4.03 -2.31
CA VAL A 148 4.42 -3.65 -2.98
C VAL A 148 3.21 -4.29 -2.29
N ARG A 149 3.35 -5.52 -1.81
CA ARG A 149 2.29 -6.22 -1.10
C ARG A 149 2.06 -5.67 0.30
N LEU A 150 3.14 -5.44 1.05
CA LEU A 150 3.05 -4.82 2.37
C LEU A 150 2.48 -3.40 2.29
N SER A 151 2.87 -2.62 1.27
CA SER A 151 2.37 -1.27 1.08
C SER A 151 0.88 -1.21 0.76
N LEU A 152 0.30 -2.21 0.09
CA LEU A 152 -1.16 -2.29 -0.05
C LEU A 152 -1.87 -2.43 1.29
N GLY A 153 -1.35 -3.29 2.18
CA GLY A 153 -1.91 -3.46 3.52
C GLY A 153 -1.88 -2.16 4.33
N VAL A 154 -0.73 -1.48 4.32
CA VAL A 154 -0.57 -0.18 5.01
C VAL A 154 -1.42 0.92 4.37
N ALA A 155 -1.47 0.99 3.03
CA ALA A 155 -2.31 1.95 2.31
C ALA A 155 -3.79 1.76 2.67
N TRP A 156 -4.25 0.52 2.85
CA TRP A 156 -5.61 0.25 3.30
C TRP A 156 -5.86 0.77 4.72
N LEU A 157 -4.97 0.45 5.66
CA LEU A 157 -5.09 0.93 7.03
C LEU A 157 -5.16 2.47 7.09
N VAL A 158 -4.28 3.15 6.35
CA VAL A 158 -4.27 4.62 6.29
C VAL A 158 -5.52 5.16 5.62
N LEU A 159 -6.00 4.55 4.53
CA LEU A 159 -7.21 4.99 3.84
C LEU A 159 -8.44 4.93 4.75
N VAL A 160 -8.62 3.86 5.53
CA VAL A 160 -9.74 3.77 6.49
C VAL A 160 -9.71 4.94 7.46
N VAL A 161 -8.56 5.22 8.08
CA VAL A 161 -8.44 6.32 9.04
C VAL A 161 -8.61 7.68 8.35
N ALA A 162 -8.05 7.86 7.16
CA ALA A 162 -8.19 9.09 6.36
C ALA A 162 -9.64 9.37 5.97
N GLU A 163 -10.44 8.34 5.72
CA GLU A 163 -11.87 8.45 5.42
C GLU A 163 -12.75 8.64 6.64
N MET A 164 -12.24 8.37 7.84
CA MET A 164 -12.99 8.67 9.07
C MET A 164 -12.81 10.13 9.50
N MET A 165 -11.83 10.84 8.95
CA MET A 165 -11.48 12.21 9.34
C MET A 165 -11.63 13.19 8.17
N GLY A 166 -12.66 14.05 8.21
CA GLY A 166 -12.79 15.13 7.24
C GLY A 166 -13.12 14.67 5.81
N THR A 167 -14.14 13.86 5.66
CA THR A 167 -14.71 13.55 4.34
C THR A 167 -16.22 13.43 4.43
N CYS A 168 -16.89 13.64 3.29
CA CYS A 168 -18.32 13.44 3.12
C CYS A 168 -18.63 12.22 2.24
N ALA A 169 -17.61 11.42 1.92
CA ALA A 169 -17.75 10.24 1.07
C ALA A 169 -16.64 9.20 1.33
N GLY A 170 -16.92 7.94 1.04
CA GLY A 170 -16.01 6.80 1.21
C GLY A 170 -16.61 5.78 2.17
N VAL A 171 -16.09 4.56 2.15
CA VAL A 171 -16.58 3.50 3.04
C VAL A 171 -16.24 3.83 4.50
N GLY A 172 -15.09 4.45 4.78
CA GLY A 172 -14.74 4.90 6.13
C GLY A 172 -15.66 6.01 6.65
N TYR A 173 -16.10 6.90 5.76
CA TYR A 173 -17.10 7.91 6.08
C TYR A 173 -18.45 7.27 6.42
N MET A 174 -18.93 6.34 5.58
CA MET A 174 -20.19 5.63 5.78
C MET A 174 -20.23 4.91 7.14
N ILE A 175 -19.12 4.30 7.55
CA ILE A 175 -18.99 3.67 8.87
C ILE A 175 -19.04 4.72 9.99
N GLN A 176 -18.34 5.84 9.83
CA GLN A 176 -18.30 6.90 10.84
C GLN A 176 -19.66 7.59 11.00
N ASP A 177 -20.38 7.81 9.91
CA ASP A 177 -21.72 8.38 9.90
C ASP A 177 -22.74 7.41 10.54
N ALA A 178 -22.74 6.15 10.13
CA ALA A 178 -23.56 5.10 10.74
C ALA A 178 -23.29 4.94 12.24
N ARG A 179 -22.02 5.07 12.66
CA ARG A 179 -21.64 5.07 14.07
C ARG A 179 -22.27 6.26 14.82
N ALA A 180 -22.27 7.46 14.23
CA ALA A 180 -22.85 8.64 14.86
C ALA A 180 -24.36 8.49 15.12
N TYR A 181 -25.08 7.82 14.21
CA TYR A 181 -26.50 7.50 14.35
C TYR A 181 -26.80 6.17 15.07
N SER A 182 -25.78 5.51 15.65
CA SER A 182 -25.92 4.21 16.30
C SER A 182 -26.51 3.09 15.41
N GLN A 183 -26.38 3.22 14.09
CA GLN A 183 -26.82 2.25 13.08
C GLN A 183 -25.79 1.13 12.95
N THR A 184 -25.80 0.24 13.94
CA THR A 184 -24.81 -0.86 14.04
C THR A 184 -24.83 -1.80 12.84
N ASP A 185 -25.98 -2.01 12.21
CA ASP A 185 -26.16 -2.78 10.98
C ASP A 185 -25.30 -2.25 9.82
N ILE A 186 -25.33 -0.95 9.55
CA ILE A 186 -24.53 -0.34 8.48
C ILE A 186 -23.03 -0.37 8.82
N VAL A 187 -22.67 -0.19 10.09
CA VAL A 187 -21.28 -0.33 10.55
C VAL A 187 -20.73 -1.73 10.23
N PHE A 188 -21.49 -2.79 10.54
CA PHE A 188 -21.08 -4.16 10.22
C PHE A 188 -21.00 -4.41 8.71
N VAL A 189 -21.94 -3.85 7.91
CA VAL A 189 -21.87 -3.91 6.45
C VAL A 189 -20.58 -3.28 5.94
N GLY A 190 -20.23 -2.08 6.40
CA GLY A 190 -19.00 -1.39 6.01
C GLY A 190 -17.73 -2.17 6.36
N ILE A 191 -17.68 -2.76 7.57
CA ILE A 191 -16.55 -3.61 8.00
C ILE A 191 -16.41 -4.85 7.11
N LEU A 192 -17.51 -5.54 6.80
CA LEU A 192 -17.50 -6.71 5.92
C LEU A 192 -17.05 -6.34 4.51
N VAL A 193 -17.55 -5.23 3.98
CA VAL A 193 -17.17 -4.71 2.67
C VAL A 193 -15.66 -4.41 2.63
N PHE A 194 -15.11 -3.73 3.64
CA PHE A 194 -13.67 -3.51 3.73
C PHE A 194 -12.87 -4.82 3.81
N ALA A 195 -13.32 -5.78 4.60
CA ALA A 195 -12.66 -7.08 4.74
C ALA A 195 -12.62 -7.83 3.40
N VAL A 196 -13.73 -7.84 2.66
CA VAL A 196 -13.82 -8.46 1.33
C VAL A 196 -12.92 -7.74 0.34
N VAL A 197 -13.01 -6.42 0.25
CA VAL A 197 -12.19 -5.64 -0.71
C VAL A 197 -10.70 -5.77 -0.38
N GLY A 198 -10.31 -5.66 0.89
CA GLY A 198 -8.93 -5.86 1.31
C GLY A 198 -8.40 -7.25 0.96
N LYS A 199 -9.20 -8.29 1.18
CA LYS A 199 -8.84 -9.65 0.79
C LYS A 199 -8.71 -9.81 -0.72
N LEU A 200 -9.61 -9.21 -1.50
CA LEU A 200 -9.55 -9.24 -2.96
C LEU A 200 -8.29 -8.52 -3.48
N SER A 201 -7.96 -7.35 -2.93
CA SER A 201 -6.74 -6.61 -3.27
C SER A 201 -5.46 -7.39 -2.94
N ASP A 202 -5.36 -8.00 -1.74
CA ASP A 202 -4.22 -8.85 -1.39
C ASP A 202 -4.13 -10.09 -2.30
N SER A 203 -5.28 -10.72 -2.60
CA SER A 203 -5.33 -11.88 -3.49
C SER A 203 -4.89 -11.54 -4.93
N ALA A 204 -5.26 -10.36 -5.44
CA ALA A 204 -4.85 -9.88 -6.75
C ALA A 204 -3.32 -9.73 -6.83
N VAL A 205 -2.70 -9.16 -5.79
CA VAL A 205 -1.23 -9.03 -5.74
C VAL A 205 -0.54 -10.36 -5.56
N ARG A 206 -1.06 -11.27 -4.74
CA ARG A 206 -0.55 -12.66 -4.67
C ARG A 206 -0.54 -13.35 -6.02
N LEU A 207 -1.57 -13.14 -6.84
CA LEU A 207 -1.66 -13.75 -8.16
C LEU A 207 -0.60 -13.16 -9.11
N LEU A 208 -0.38 -11.85 -9.05
CA LEU A 208 0.68 -11.16 -9.81
C LEU A 208 2.07 -11.64 -9.36
N GLU A 209 2.30 -11.71 -8.06
CA GLU A 209 3.53 -12.24 -7.45
C GLU A 209 3.82 -13.66 -7.93
N LYS A 210 2.83 -14.56 -7.86
CA LYS A 210 2.97 -15.95 -8.35
C LYS A 210 3.23 -16.03 -9.85
N ARG A 211 2.74 -15.07 -10.65
CA ARG A 211 2.97 -15.04 -12.10
C ARG A 211 4.36 -14.50 -12.44
N TRP A 212 4.83 -13.50 -11.71
CA TRP A 212 6.14 -12.92 -11.94
C TRP A 212 7.21 -13.85 -11.37
N LEU A 213 7.11 -14.31 -10.14
CA LEU A 213 8.11 -15.20 -9.51
C LEU A 213 8.04 -16.66 -9.95
N ARG A 214 7.48 -16.97 -11.14
CA ARG A 214 7.40 -18.36 -11.65
C ARG A 214 8.75 -19.03 -11.85
N TRP A 215 9.81 -18.25 -12.10
CA TRP A 215 11.17 -18.75 -12.25
C TRP A 215 11.84 -19.10 -10.93
N GLN A 216 11.26 -18.70 -9.79
CA GLN A 216 11.85 -18.92 -8.48
C GLN A 216 11.36 -20.25 -7.92
N ASP A 217 12.28 -21.23 -7.86
CA ASP A 217 12.05 -22.50 -7.17
C ASP A 217 12.02 -22.26 -5.66
N THR A 218 10.86 -21.80 -5.18
CA THR A 218 10.60 -21.64 -3.75
C THR A 218 10.17 -23.00 -3.20
N PHE A 219 10.75 -23.42 -2.07
CA PHE A 219 10.37 -24.65 -1.37
C PHE A 219 8.86 -24.66 -1.12
N LYS A 220 8.15 -25.65 -1.69
CA LYS A 220 6.68 -25.71 -1.67
C LYS A 220 6.08 -26.42 -0.45
N GLY A 221 6.93 -26.91 0.46
CA GLY A 221 6.51 -27.86 1.50
C GLY A 221 6.42 -29.26 0.93
#